data_AF-A0A832ZYN6-F1
#
_entry.id   AF-A0A832ZYN6-F1
#
_cell.length_a   1.000
_cell.length_b   1.000
_cell.length_c   1.000
_cell.angle_alpha   90.00
_cell.angle_beta   90.00
_cell.angle_gamma   90.00
#
_symmetry.space_group_name_H-M   'P 1'
#
loop_
_entity.id
_entity.type
_entity.pdbx_description
1 polymer ?
#
loop_
_entity_poly.entity_id
_entity_poly.type
_entity_poly.pdbx_seq_one_letter_code
_entity_poly.pdbx_strand_id
1 'polypeptide(L)'
;ISGWHSLISTGISSRQLDVETDARPVGAGAMLTENTVGLTALAAWVVLAPERVSPVIFPQGATKMVAPIAGGEAAAPFINTFFSIYMVFMAITILTILGRYWRVVMAEVFSETSLSILGNKYVASILGFVLPIAFVLTGSWINIWLYFGGTNQLLAGFALTIVAVYLLQQRKSASYSLIPGIFMMITTLAAIAYQVYVFFVATTQALLLHPTQNILKEAAGIGAVQAINAFSVAVGIIMFVLGISMFILLLKALSRAKATAVKPAQ
;
A
#
# COMPACT_ATOMS: atom_id res chain seq x y z
N ILE A 1 -6.96 -7.64 2.81
CA ILE A 1 -5.82 -8.38 2.20
C ILE A 1 -4.76 -7.34 1.86
N SER A 2 -3.49 -7.61 2.12
CA SER A 2 -2.40 -6.64 1.92
C SER A 2 -1.33 -7.27 1.05
N GLY A 3 -1.07 -6.65 -0.10
CA GLY A 3 -0.09 -7.12 -1.07
C GLY A 3 1.33 -7.01 -0.53
N TRP A 4 1.60 -6.01 0.30
CA TRP A 4 2.88 -5.81 0.99
C TRP A 4 3.23 -7.01 1.87
N HIS A 5 2.29 -7.52 2.65
CA HIS A 5 2.52 -8.72 3.46
C HIS A 5 2.74 -9.96 2.60
N SER A 6 2.02 -10.10 1.48
CA SER A 6 2.26 -11.18 0.51
C SER A 6 3.64 -11.09 -0.11
N LEU A 7 4.12 -9.88 -0.42
CA LEU A 7 5.47 -9.67 -0.97
C LEU A 7 6.55 -10.00 0.07
N ILE A 8 6.44 -9.45 1.27
CA ILE A 8 7.44 -9.67 2.33
C ILE A 8 7.47 -11.13 2.77
N SER A 9 6.31 -11.78 2.93
CA SER A 9 6.26 -13.18 3.36
C SER A 9 6.95 -14.11 2.36
N THR A 10 6.87 -13.81 1.05
CA THR A 10 7.55 -14.59 0.00
C THR A 10 9.08 -14.49 0.01
N GLY A 11 9.63 -13.44 0.64
CA GLY A 11 11.07 -13.20 0.74
C GLY A 11 11.71 -13.63 2.06
N ILE A 12 10.91 -13.97 3.08
CA ILE A 12 11.40 -14.32 4.42
C ILE A 12 10.97 -15.76 4.75
N SER A 13 9.91 -15.94 5.53
CA SER A 13 9.57 -17.23 6.13
C SER A 13 9.23 -18.28 5.09
N SER A 14 8.56 -17.93 3.98
CA SER A 14 8.14 -18.95 3.00
C SER A 14 9.31 -19.67 2.32
N ARG A 15 10.51 -19.08 2.29
CA ARG A 15 11.73 -19.71 1.74
C ARG A 15 12.53 -20.49 2.79
N GLN A 16 12.16 -20.36 4.05
CA GLN A 16 12.82 -21.02 5.19
C GLN A 16 12.05 -22.26 5.66
N LEU A 17 10.88 -22.54 5.06
CA LEU A 17 10.04 -23.69 5.39
C LEU A 17 10.23 -24.75 4.31
N ASP A 18 10.47 -26.00 4.72
CA ASP A 18 10.62 -27.13 3.80
C ASP A 18 9.25 -27.64 3.34
N VAL A 19 8.26 -27.66 4.26
CA VAL A 19 6.87 -28.02 3.94
C VAL A 19 5.86 -27.05 4.58
N GLU A 20 4.64 -26.99 4.04
CA GLU A 20 3.57 -26.09 4.53
C GLU A 20 3.25 -26.31 6.02
N THR A 21 3.36 -27.54 6.52
CA THR A 21 3.12 -27.89 7.93
C THR A 21 4.17 -27.33 8.90
N ASP A 22 5.32 -26.87 8.40
CA ASP A 22 6.35 -26.24 9.21
C ASP A 22 6.01 -24.77 9.52
N ALA A 23 5.04 -24.20 8.79
CA ALA A 23 4.56 -22.85 9.02
C ALA A 23 3.94 -22.75 10.41
N ARG A 24 4.65 -22.11 11.34
CA ARG A 24 4.05 -21.75 12.63
C ARG A 24 2.94 -20.72 12.39
N PRO A 25 1.83 -20.77 13.15
CA PRO A 25 0.79 -19.77 13.07
C PRO A 25 1.32 -18.43 13.58
N VAL A 26 1.92 -17.64 12.69
CA VAL A 26 2.29 -16.26 12.97
C VAL A 26 1.11 -15.40 12.54
N GLY A 27 0.17 -15.20 13.46
CA GLY A 27 -0.96 -14.29 13.24
C GLY A 27 -1.96 -14.78 12.21
N ALA A 28 -2.35 -16.05 12.22
CA ALA A 28 -3.56 -16.49 11.51
C ALA A 28 -4.74 -15.64 12.00
N GLY A 29 -5.30 -14.80 11.11
CA GLY A 29 -6.32 -13.81 11.45
C GLY A 29 -5.82 -12.43 11.88
N ALA A 30 -4.51 -12.21 12.07
CA ALA A 30 -3.96 -10.87 12.37
C ALA A 30 -4.23 -9.87 11.21
N MET A 31 -4.22 -10.34 9.96
CA MET A 31 -4.69 -9.58 8.80
C MET A 31 -6.19 -9.28 8.82
N LEU A 32 -7.01 -10.14 9.44
CA LEU A 32 -8.44 -9.86 9.64
C LEU A 32 -8.61 -8.76 10.69
N THR A 33 -7.79 -8.76 11.74
CA THR A 33 -7.76 -7.66 12.73
C THR A 33 -7.14 -6.38 12.17
N GLU A 34 -6.24 -6.45 11.18
CA GLU A 34 -5.72 -5.27 10.46
C GLU A 34 -6.83 -4.58 9.65
N ASN A 35 -7.75 -5.35 9.04
CA ASN A 35 -8.95 -4.77 8.43
C ASN A 35 -9.82 -4.05 9.47
N THR A 36 -9.90 -4.59 10.70
CA THR A 36 -10.57 -3.91 11.81
C THR A 36 -9.91 -2.58 12.13
N VAL A 37 -8.58 -2.46 12.08
CA VAL A 37 -7.88 -1.17 12.24
C VAL A 37 -8.26 -0.18 11.15
N GLY A 38 -8.32 -0.61 9.89
CA GLY A 38 -8.76 0.26 8.79
C GLY A 38 -10.19 0.76 8.97
N LEU A 39 -11.11 -0.13 9.36
CA LEU A 39 -12.51 0.21 9.60
C LEU A 39 -12.68 1.11 10.82
N THR A 40 -11.96 0.85 11.92
CA THR A 40 -12.01 1.69 13.12
C THR A 40 -11.35 3.04 12.88
N ALA A 41 -10.32 3.13 12.02
CA ALA A 41 -9.73 4.41 11.64
C ALA A 41 -10.68 5.27 10.81
N LEU A 42 -11.40 4.65 9.86
CA LEU A 42 -12.45 5.34 9.11
C LEU A 42 -13.58 5.81 10.04
N ALA A 43 -14.05 4.95 10.94
CA ALA A 43 -15.09 5.30 11.91
C ALA A 43 -14.64 6.43 12.85
N ALA A 44 -13.40 6.36 13.35
CA ALA A 44 -12.79 7.40 14.17
C ALA A 44 -12.75 8.76 13.47
N TRP A 45 -12.43 8.77 12.17
CA TRP A 45 -12.45 9.98 11.34
C TRP A 45 -13.87 10.53 11.15
N VAL A 46 -14.84 9.69 10.78
CA VAL A 46 -16.24 10.09 10.59
C VAL A 46 -16.85 10.71 11.86
N VAL A 47 -16.52 10.17 13.03
CA VAL A 47 -17.05 10.61 14.34
C VAL A 47 -16.56 12.00 14.79
N LEU A 48 -15.49 12.53 14.19
CA LEU A 48 -14.86 13.79 14.57
C LEU A 48 -15.17 14.99 13.65
N ALA A 49 -16.01 14.80 12.64
CA ALA A 49 -16.29 15.75 11.56
C ALA A 49 -15.04 16.03 10.67
N PRO A 50 -15.13 15.72 9.36
CA PRO A 50 -13.99 15.38 8.49
C PRO A 50 -13.11 16.55 8.02
N GLU A 51 -13.24 17.75 8.57
CA GLU A 51 -12.66 18.96 7.96
C GLU A 51 -11.12 18.99 7.95
N ARG A 52 -10.45 18.11 8.71
CA ARG A 52 -8.99 18.01 8.75
C ARG A 52 -8.54 16.56 8.66
N VAL A 53 -7.36 16.36 8.06
CA VAL A 53 -6.62 15.08 8.10
C VAL A 53 -5.39 15.31 8.98
N SER A 54 -5.36 14.68 10.15
CA SER A 54 -4.24 14.76 11.11
C SER A 54 -4.02 13.39 11.77
N PRO A 55 -2.76 12.98 12.04
CA PRO A 55 -2.47 11.73 12.75
C PRO A 55 -3.15 11.61 14.12
N VAL A 56 -3.47 12.74 14.76
CA VAL A 56 -4.09 12.79 16.10
C VAL A 56 -5.58 12.43 16.05
N ILE A 57 -6.21 12.48 14.88
CA ILE A 57 -7.64 12.15 14.70
C ILE A 57 -7.91 10.69 15.04
N PHE A 58 -7.00 9.78 14.70
CA PHE A 58 -7.20 8.37 14.99
C PHE A 58 -7.31 8.09 16.50
N PRO A 59 -6.33 8.50 17.34
CA PRO A 59 -6.47 8.35 18.80
C PRO A 59 -7.69 9.06 19.38
N GLN A 60 -8.00 10.28 18.93
CA GLN A 60 -9.15 11.04 19.43
C GLN A 60 -10.49 10.38 19.08
N GLY A 61 -10.65 9.93 17.83
CA GLY A 61 -11.87 9.28 17.38
C GLY A 61 -12.04 7.91 18.03
N ALA A 62 -10.96 7.15 18.15
CA ALA A 62 -10.95 5.90 18.90
C ALA A 62 -11.34 6.11 20.38
N THR A 63 -10.84 7.18 21.01
CA THR A 63 -11.23 7.55 22.39
C THR A 63 -12.73 7.82 22.48
N LYS A 64 -13.27 8.64 21.57
CA LYS A 64 -14.69 9.00 21.54
C LYS A 64 -15.61 7.79 21.32
N MET A 65 -15.13 6.78 20.59
CA MET A 65 -15.87 5.54 20.35
C MET A 65 -15.78 4.54 21.51
N VAL A 66 -14.60 4.39 22.11
CA VAL A 66 -14.32 3.30 23.06
C VAL A 66 -14.56 3.72 24.51
N ALA A 67 -14.30 4.97 24.87
CA ALA A 67 -14.47 5.45 26.25
C ALA A 67 -15.87 5.18 26.83
N PRO A 68 -16.99 5.40 26.11
CA PRO A 68 -18.33 5.15 26.65
C PRO A 68 -18.59 3.70 27.11
N ILE A 69 -17.90 2.72 26.53
CA ILE A 69 -18.08 1.29 26.83
C ILE A 69 -16.96 0.69 27.69
N ALA A 70 -15.89 1.46 27.95
CA ALA A 70 -14.68 0.99 28.62
C ALA A 70 -14.36 1.76 29.91
N GLY A 71 -15.36 2.43 30.52
CA GLY A 71 -15.21 3.16 31.78
C GLY A 71 -15.58 4.65 31.73
N GLY A 72 -16.22 5.10 30.65
CA GLY A 72 -16.68 6.47 30.48
C GLY A 72 -15.52 7.46 30.38
N GLU A 73 -15.76 8.70 30.83
CA GLU A 73 -14.77 9.79 30.79
C GLU A 73 -13.49 9.47 31.59
N ALA A 74 -13.60 8.68 32.65
CA ALA A 74 -12.46 8.27 33.47
C ALA A 74 -11.43 7.42 32.69
N ALA A 75 -11.89 6.64 31.71
CA ALA A 75 -11.03 5.81 30.87
C ALA A 75 -10.44 6.56 29.65
N ALA A 76 -10.98 7.74 29.32
CA ALA A 76 -10.61 8.47 28.10
C ALA A 76 -9.10 8.81 28.00
N PRO A 77 -8.41 9.27 29.07
CA PRO A 77 -6.98 9.56 29.00
C PRO A 77 -6.14 8.31 28.71
N PHE A 78 -6.49 7.18 29.32
CA PHE A 78 -5.80 5.91 29.11
C PHE A 78 -5.98 5.42 27.66
N ILE A 79 -7.22 5.42 27.17
CA ILE A 79 -7.54 4.97 25.81
C ILE A 79 -6.83 5.86 24.77
N ASN A 80 -6.85 7.18 24.96
CA ASN A 80 -6.17 8.11 24.07
C ASN A 80 -4.66 7.84 24.03
N THR A 81 -4.04 7.62 25.20
CA THR A 81 -2.63 7.31 25.32
C THR A 81 -2.30 5.99 24.62
N PHE A 82 -3.10 4.94 24.85
CA PHE A 82 -2.93 3.64 24.23
C PHE A 82 -2.94 3.72 22.69
N PHE A 83 -3.96 4.36 22.10
CA PHE A 83 -4.05 4.48 20.65
C PHE A 83 -2.98 5.42 20.05
N SER A 84 -2.52 6.42 20.81
CA SER A 84 -1.40 7.27 20.41
C SER A 84 -0.08 6.49 20.37
N ILE A 85 0.19 5.69 21.40
CA ILE A 85 1.37 4.81 21.45
C ILE A 85 1.32 3.78 20.32
N TYR A 86 0.15 3.18 20.08
CA TYR A 86 -0.07 2.27 18.96
C TYR A 86 0.30 2.91 17.61
N MET A 87 -0.16 4.14 17.36
CA MET A 87 0.16 4.88 16.12
C MET A 87 1.66 5.13 15.97
N VAL A 88 2.34 5.50 17.06
CA VAL A 88 3.80 5.73 17.05
C VAL A 88 4.56 4.44 16.74
N PHE A 89 4.22 3.33 17.42
CA PHE A 89 4.86 2.04 17.15
C PHE A 89 4.58 1.53 15.74
N MET A 90 3.36 1.72 15.22
CA MET A 90 3.02 1.38 13.84
C MET A 90 3.88 2.19 12.86
N ALA A 91 4.04 3.49 13.07
CA ALA A 91 4.88 4.35 12.22
C ALA A 91 6.36 3.92 12.26
N ILE A 92 6.92 3.64 13.43
CA ILE A 92 8.31 3.16 13.58
C ILE A 92 8.49 1.81 12.88
N THR A 93 7.53 0.91 13.02
CA THR A 93 7.56 -0.42 12.39
C THR A 93 7.55 -0.29 10.86
N ILE A 94 6.65 0.53 10.31
CA ILE A 94 6.59 0.78 8.86
C ILE A 94 7.91 1.41 8.37
N LEU A 95 8.43 2.41 9.08
CA LEU A 95 9.68 3.09 8.69
C LEU A 95 10.88 2.14 8.67
N THR A 96 11.02 1.29 9.70
CA THR A 96 12.14 0.36 9.81
C THR A 96 12.09 -0.74 8.74
N ILE A 97 10.89 -1.25 8.43
CA ILE A 97 10.70 -2.24 7.35
C ILE A 97 10.94 -1.59 5.98
N LEU A 98 10.39 -0.39 5.75
CA LEU A 98 10.57 0.33 4.48
C LEU A 98 12.05 0.64 4.22
N GLY A 99 12.79 1.11 5.23
CA GLY A 99 14.23 1.37 5.11
C GLY A 99 15.06 0.10 4.87
N ARG A 100 14.61 -1.06 5.35
CA ARG A 100 15.24 -2.35 5.02
C ARG A 100 14.97 -2.72 3.57
N TYR A 101 13.70 -2.73 3.17
CA TYR A 101 13.29 -3.15 1.82
C TYR A 101 13.84 -2.21 0.74
N TRP A 102 13.85 -0.90 1.01
CA TRP A 102 14.48 0.10 0.14
C TRP A 102 15.94 -0.26 -0.18
N ARG A 103 16.75 -0.59 0.83
CA ARG A 103 18.15 -0.98 0.60
C ARG A 103 18.28 -2.27 -0.21
N VAL A 104 17.40 -3.25 0.03
CA VAL A 104 17.39 -4.51 -0.72
C VAL A 104 17.08 -4.23 -2.19
N VAL A 105 16.01 -3.49 -2.48
CA VAL A 105 15.62 -3.13 -3.86
C VAL A 105 16.71 -2.31 -4.55
N MET A 106 17.28 -1.31 -3.87
CA MET A 106 18.37 -0.52 -4.43
C MET A 106 19.60 -1.38 -4.77
N ALA A 107 19.93 -2.35 -3.91
CA ALA A 107 21.01 -3.29 -4.18
C ALA A 107 20.68 -4.20 -5.37
N GLU A 108 19.48 -4.80 -5.41
CA GLU A 108 19.03 -5.69 -6.49
C GLU A 108 18.98 -4.98 -7.85
N VAL A 109 18.52 -3.73 -7.89
CA VAL A 109 18.36 -2.98 -9.14
C VAL A 109 19.69 -2.45 -9.66
N PHE A 110 20.57 -1.96 -8.78
CA PHE A 110 21.72 -1.16 -9.21
C PHE A 110 23.09 -1.81 -9.05
N SER A 111 23.27 -2.81 -8.17
CA SER A 111 24.61 -3.32 -7.81
C SER A 111 25.43 -3.84 -9.00
N GLU A 112 24.78 -4.44 -9.99
CA GLU A 112 25.41 -4.97 -11.20
C GLU A 112 25.36 -4.02 -12.41
N THR A 113 24.96 -2.77 -12.19
CA THR A 113 24.81 -1.76 -13.25
C THR A 113 25.92 -0.71 -13.21
N SER A 114 25.99 0.14 -14.24
CA SER A 114 26.87 1.31 -14.25
C SER A 114 26.58 2.31 -13.11
N LEU A 115 25.43 2.19 -12.45
CA LEU A 115 25.01 3.02 -11.31
C LEU A 115 25.16 2.30 -9.97
N SER A 116 26.11 1.37 -9.83
CA SER A 116 26.34 0.55 -8.63
C SER A 116 26.49 1.33 -7.32
N ILE A 117 26.89 2.60 -7.37
CA ILE A 117 26.89 3.51 -6.22
C ILE A 117 25.51 3.62 -5.55
N LEU A 118 24.42 3.57 -6.32
CA LEU A 118 23.05 3.61 -5.82
C LEU A 118 22.68 2.33 -5.04
N GLY A 119 23.31 1.20 -5.36
CA GLY A 119 23.16 -0.06 -4.64
C GLY A 119 23.96 -0.13 -3.34
N ASN A 120 24.84 0.84 -3.05
CA ASN A 120 25.59 0.88 -1.81
C ASN A 120 24.66 1.14 -0.60
N LYS A 121 24.77 0.34 0.46
CA LYS A 121 23.89 0.43 1.64
C LYS A 121 23.81 1.83 2.27
N TYR A 122 24.90 2.60 2.27
CA TYR A 122 24.94 3.93 2.87
C TYR A 122 24.27 4.97 1.96
N VAL A 123 24.58 4.93 0.66
CA VAL A 123 23.98 5.82 -0.34
C VAL A 123 22.47 5.55 -0.45
N ALA A 124 22.09 4.28 -0.55
CA ALA A 124 20.69 3.86 -0.53
C ALA A 124 19.97 4.35 0.74
N SER A 125 20.57 4.20 1.92
CA SER A 125 20.00 4.73 3.16
C SER A 125 19.77 6.24 3.11
N ILE A 126 20.77 7.03 2.68
CA ILE A 126 20.65 8.49 2.59
C ILE A 126 19.51 8.86 1.64
N LEU A 127 19.49 8.28 0.44
CA LEU A 127 18.43 8.52 -0.54
C LEU A 127 17.04 8.14 0.00
N GLY A 128 16.96 7.02 0.72
CA GLY A 128 15.72 6.53 1.33
C GLY A 128 15.14 7.44 2.41
N PHE A 129 15.94 8.35 2.99
CA PHE A 129 15.47 9.38 3.92
C PHE A 129 15.28 10.74 3.25
N VAL A 130 16.23 11.17 2.41
CA VAL A 130 16.21 12.49 1.77
C VAL A 130 15.02 12.62 0.82
N LEU A 131 14.72 11.59 0.03
CA LEU A 131 13.61 11.63 -0.92
C LEU A 131 12.24 11.81 -0.21
N PRO A 132 11.85 10.98 0.78
CA PRO A 132 10.61 11.22 1.53
C PRO A 132 10.57 12.59 2.22
N ILE A 133 11.68 13.05 2.81
CA ILE A 133 11.74 14.38 3.44
C ILE A 133 11.43 15.47 2.41
N ALA A 134 12.02 15.39 1.21
CA ALA A 134 11.71 16.34 0.14
C ALA A 134 10.21 16.31 -0.23
N PHE A 135 9.59 15.13 -0.31
CA PHE A 135 8.14 15.03 -0.58
C PHE A 135 7.27 15.56 0.57
N VAL A 136 7.72 15.41 1.82
CA VAL A 136 7.03 15.99 2.99
C VAL A 136 7.12 17.51 2.98
N LEU A 137 8.32 18.07 2.77
CA LEU A 137 8.56 19.51 2.75
C LEU A 137 7.86 20.21 1.58
N THR A 138 7.69 19.51 0.46
CA THR A 138 6.92 20.02 -0.70
C THR A 138 5.42 19.76 -0.59
N GLY A 139 4.95 19.14 0.51
CA GLY A 139 3.55 18.82 0.73
C GLY A 139 2.96 17.80 -0.23
N SER A 140 3.78 17.16 -1.05
CA SER A 140 3.40 16.28 -2.15
C SER A 140 3.47 14.79 -1.79
N TRP A 141 3.82 14.47 -0.56
CA TRP A 141 3.79 13.12 0.00
C TRP A 141 2.42 12.45 -0.14
N ILE A 142 1.32 13.22 -0.13
CA ILE A 142 -0.05 12.71 -0.28
C ILE A 142 -0.22 12.07 -1.67
N ASN A 143 0.36 12.65 -2.72
CA ASN A 143 0.27 12.11 -4.07
C ASN A 143 0.91 10.71 -4.15
N ILE A 144 2.08 10.54 -3.53
CA ILE A 144 2.77 9.26 -3.46
C ILE A 144 2.02 8.28 -2.57
N TRP A 145 1.45 8.74 -1.45
CA TRP A 145 0.68 7.91 -0.54
C TRP A 145 -0.53 7.26 -1.24
N LEU A 146 -1.24 8.01 -2.08
CA LEU A 146 -2.37 7.48 -2.86
C LEU A 146 -1.92 6.38 -3.82
N TYR A 147 -0.78 6.55 -4.49
CA TYR A 147 -0.21 5.50 -5.34
C TYR A 147 0.34 4.31 -4.55
N PHE A 148 0.92 4.53 -3.37
CA PHE A 148 1.31 3.44 -2.49
C PHE A 148 0.10 2.56 -2.12
N GLY A 149 -1.02 3.18 -1.73
CA GLY A 149 -2.28 2.47 -1.50
C GLY A 149 -2.74 1.67 -2.73
N GLY A 150 -2.74 2.29 -3.91
CA GLY A 150 -3.10 1.64 -5.17
C GLY A 150 -2.21 0.45 -5.52
N THR A 151 -0.88 0.59 -5.47
CA THR A 151 0.05 -0.54 -5.72
C THR A 151 -0.17 -1.69 -4.75
N ASN A 152 -0.39 -1.38 -3.46
CA ASN A 152 -0.58 -2.40 -2.44
C ASN A 152 -1.85 -3.23 -2.67
N GLN A 153 -2.95 -2.60 -3.10
CA GLN A 153 -4.19 -3.32 -3.45
C GLN A 153 -4.05 -4.11 -4.74
N LEU A 154 -3.30 -3.59 -5.71
CA LEU A 154 -3.06 -4.30 -6.96
C LEU A 154 -2.23 -5.58 -6.71
N LEU A 155 -1.20 -5.48 -5.86
CA LEU A 155 -0.36 -6.61 -5.48
C LEU A 155 -1.14 -7.64 -4.64
N ALA A 156 -2.09 -7.20 -3.81
CA ALA A 156 -3.04 -8.08 -3.13
C ALA A 156 -3.94 -8.84 -4.12
N GLY A 157 -4.45 -8.16 -5.15
CA GLY A 157 -5.21 -8.78 -6.24
C GLY A 157 -4.39 -9.84 -6.99
N PHE A 158 -3.11 -9.57 -7.25
CA PHE A 158 -2.20 -10.55 -7.86
C PHE A 158 -1.95 -11.75 -6.97
N ALA A 159 -1.70 -11.54 -5.67
CA ALA A 159 -1.50 -12.64 -4.72
C ALA A 159 -2.71 -13.59 -4.70
N LEU A 160 -3.92 -13.05 -4.57
CA LEU A 160 -5.17 -13.82 -4.63
C LEU A 160 -5.32 -14.61 -5.93
N THR A 161 -4.92 -14.02 -7.04
CA THR A 161 -5.13 -14.67 -8.33
C THR A 161 -4.04 -15.71 -8.62
N ILE A 162 -2.83 -15.55 -8.08
CA ILE A 162 -1.80 -16.61 -8.04
C ILE A 162 -2.31 -17.80 -7.21
N VAL A 163 -2.89 -17.55 -6.03
CA VAL A 163 -3.51 -18.60 -5.21
C VAL A 163 -4.64 -19.29 -5.99
N ALA A 164 -5.45 -18.55 -6.74
CA ALA A 164 -6.47 -19.13 -7.61
C ALA A 164 -5.89 -20.05 -8.70
N VAL A 165 -4.78 -19.65 -9.34
CA VAL A 165 -4.08 -20.50 -10.32
C VAL A 165 -3.57 -21.79 -9.66
N TYR A 166 -2.95 -21.69 -8.49
CA TYR A 166 -2.49 -22.85 -7.73
C TYR A 166 -3.62 -23.82 -7.39
N LEU A 167 -4.76 -23.31 -6.89
CA LEU A 167 -5.93 -24.14 -6.58
C LEU A 167 -6.48 -24.85 -7.82
N LEU A 168 -6.52 -24.18 -8.97
CA LEU A 168 -6.93 -24.79 -10.23
C LEU A 168 -5.98 -25.92 -10.66
N GLN A 169 -4.66 -25.76 -10.48
CA GLN A 169 -3.67 -26.81 -10.75
C GLN A 169 -3.87 -28.02 -9.83
N GLN A 170 -4.25 -27.78 -8.58
CA GLN A 170 -4.62 -28.83 -7.61
C GLN A 170 -6.04 -29.39 -7.80
N ARG A 171 -6.75 -29.00 -8.88
CA ARG A 171 -8.14 -29.38 -9.17
C ARG A 171 -9.13 -29.04 -8.04
N LYS A 172 -8.84 -28.00 -7.25
CA LYS A 172 -9.71 -27.48 -6.20
C LYS A 172 -10.51 -26.28 -6.69
N SER A 173 -11.63 -25.99 -6.03
CA SER A 173 -12.40 -24.76 -6.30
C SER A 173 -11.54 -23.55 -6.01
N ALA A 174 -11.44 -22.64 -6.99
CA ALA A 174 -10.65 -21.41 -6.89
C ALA A 174 -11.53 -20.15 -6.74
N SER A 175 -12.86 -20.31 -6.77
CA SER A 175 -13.81 -19.19 -6.85
C SER A 175 -13.67 -18.19 -5.70
N TYR A 176 -13.41 -18.67 -4.48
CA TYR A 176 -13.23 -17.83 -3.29
C TYR A 176 -11.97 -16.97 -3.31
N SER A 177 -10.97 -17.33 -4.12
CA SER A 177 -9.76 -16.52 -4.31
C SER A 177 -9.85 -15.68 -5.59
N LEU A 178 -10.41 -16.27 -6.65
CA LEU A 178 -10.51 -15.67 -7.97
C LEU A 178 -11.46 -14.48 -8.03
N ILE A 179 -12.66 -14.60 -7.42
CA ILE A 179 -13.68 -13.54 -7.46
C ILE A 179 -13.17 -12.28 -6.73
N PRO A 180 -12.69 -12.37 -5.46
CA PRO A 180 -12.14 -11.19 -4.79
C PRO A 180 -10.89 -10.65 -5.50
N GLY A 181 -10.05 -11.51 -6.07
CA GLY A 181 -8.84 -11.10 -6.78
C GLY A 181 -9.16 -10.25 -8.01
N ILE A 182 -10.09 -10.71 -8.85
CA ILE A 182 -10.53 -9.96 -10.05
C ILE A 182 -11.21 -8.64 -9.66
N PHE A 183 -12.12 -8.68 -8.68
CA PHE A 183 -12.79 -7.48 -8.19
C PHE A 183 -11.79 -6.44 -7.69
N MET A 184 -10.81 -6.87 -6.89
CA MET A 184 -9.76 -6.01 -6.35
C MET A 184 -8.89 -5.41 -7.46
N MET A 185 -8.52 -6.18 -8.48
CA MET A 185 -7.75 -5.67 -9.62
C MET A 185 -8.52 -4.63 -10.43
N ILE A 186 -9.80 -4.88 -10.75
CA ILE A 186 -10.64 -3.96 -11.53
C ILE A 186 -10.82 -2.64 -10.76
N THR A 187 -11.23 -2.71 -9.49
CA THR A 187 -11.48 -1.53 -8.67
C THR A 187 -10.19 -0.73 -8.45
N THR A 188 -9.05 -1.40 -8.26
CA THR A 188 -7.75 -0.73 -8.09
C THR A 188 -7.28 -0.07 -9.38
N LEU A 189 -7.39 -0.73 -10.54
CA LEU A 189 -7.05 -0.13 -11.82
C LEU A 189 -7.93 1.08 -12.13
N ALA A 190 -9.23 0.99 -11.86
CA ALA A 190 -10.15 2.12 -11.98
C ALA A 190 -9.75 3.29 -11.06
N ALA A 191 -9.38 3.00 -9.81
CA ALA A 191 -8.91 4.02 -8.86
C ALA A 191 -7.61 4.69 -9.30
N ILE A 192 -6.64 3.92 -9.83
CA ILE A 192 -5.39 4.47 -10.37
C ILE A 192 -5.68 5.35 -11.60
N ALA A 193 -6.54 4.92 -12.52
CA ALA A 193 -6.94 5.71 -13.68
C ALA A 193 -7.63 7.02 -13.28
N TYR A 194 -8.53 6.96 -12.29
CA TYR A 194 -9.16 8.14 -11.74
C TYR A 194 -8.14 9.09 -11.09
N GLN A 195 -7.18 8.55 -10.34
CA GLN A 195 -6.14 9.35 -9.71
C GLN A 195 -5.23 10.06 -10.73
N VAL A 196 -4.88 9.37 -11.83
CA VAL A 196 -4.17 9.96 -12.97
C VAL A 196 -4.96 11.12 -13.56
N TYR A 197 -6.26 10.94 -13.76
CA TYR A 197 -7.13 12.00 -14.26
C TYR A 197 -7.17 13.21 -13.32
N VAL A 198 -7.33 12.99 -12.01
CA VAL A 198 -7.32 14.06 -11.00
C VAL A 198 -6.02 14.85 -11.03
N PHE A 199 -4.87 14.17 -11.08
CA PHE A 199 -3.57 14.84 -11.17
C PHE A 199 -3.34 15.54 -12.51
N PHE A 200 -3.88 15.01 -13.60
CA PHE A 200 -3.82 15.64 -14.91
C PHE A 200 -4.61 16.95 -14.96
N VAL A 201 -5.84 16.95 -14.44
CA VAL A 201 -6.65 18.16 -14.30
C VAL A 201 -5.94 19.18 -13.40
N ALA A 202 -5.39 18.74 -12.27
CA ALA A 202 -4.66 19.64 -11.37
C ALA A 202 -3.38 20.23 -12.00
N THR A 203 -2.70 19.47 -12.85
CA THR A 203 -1.54 19.94 -13.61
C THR A 203 -1.95 21.02 -14.62
N THR A 204 -2.98 20.74 -15.42
CA THR A 204 -3.42 21.62 -16.53
C THR A 204 -4.11 22.89 -16.04
N GLN A 205 -4.86 22.81 -14.95
CA GLN A 205 -5.61 23.94 -14.38
C GLN A 205 -4.89 24.63 -13.21
N ALA A 206 -3.65 24.22 -12.90
CA ALA A 206 -2.85 24.77 -11.80
C ALA A 206 -3.58 24.72 -10.43
N LEU A 207 -4.30 23.63 -10.17
CA LEU A 207 -5.07 23.44 -8.95
C LEU A 207 -4.21 22.88 -7.81
N LEU A 208 -4.51 23.34 -6.60
CA LEU A 208 -4.02 22.74 -5.36
C LEU A 208 -4.99 21.63 -4.96
N LEU A 209 -4.49 20.40 -4.89
CA LEU A 209 -5.25 19.22 -4.49
C LEU A 209 -5.38 19.09 -2.98
N HIS A 210 -4.33 19.50 -2.27
CA HIS A 210 -4.26 19.37 -0.82
C HIS A 210 -3.70 20.65 -0.20
N PRO A 211 -4.16 21.04 1.01
CA PRO A 211 -3.67 22.23 1.70
C PRO A 211 -2.14 22.23 1.91
N THR A 212 -1.53 21.05 2.01
CA THR A 212 -0.08 20.88 2.18
C THR A 212 0.73 21.40 0.99
N GLN A 213 0.14 21.46 -0.21
CA GLN A 213 0.83 21.98 -1.40
C GLN A 213 1.01 23.51 -1.36
N ASN A 214 0.33 24.22 -0.45
CA ASN A 214 0.58 25.65 -0.24
C ASN A 214 2.03 25.93 0.15
N ILE A 215 2.68 25.03 0.89
CA ILE A 215 4.09 25.16 1.27
C ILE A 215 4.97 25.30 0.03
N LEU A 216 4.75 24.44 -0.97
CA LEU A 216 5.50 24.48 -2.22
C LEU A 216 5.12 25.68 -3.09
N LYS A 217 3.84 26.04 -3.12
CA LYS A 217 3.36 27.22 -3.85
C LYS A 217 4.03 28.50 -3.33
N GLU A 218 4.14 28.65 -2.02
CA GLU A 218 4.77 29.83 -1.39
C GLU A 218 6.29 29.83 -1.61
N ALA A 219 6.94 28.66 -1.52
CA ALA A 219 8.39 28.55 -1.66
C ALA A 219 8.90 28.66 -3.12
N ALA A 220 8.17 28.09 -4.09
CA ALA A 220 8.64 27.90 -5.46
C ALA A 220 7.60 28.26 -6.54
N GLY A 221 6.47 28.82 -6.15
CA GLY A 221 5.40 29.24 -7.06
C GLY A 221 4.50 28.10 -7.53
N ILE A 222 3.47 28.46 -8.29
CA ILE A 222 2.47 27.50 -8.78
C ILE A 222 3.03 26.52 -9.82
N GLY A 223 4.05 26.95 -10.59
CA GLY A 223 4.71 26.09 -11.57
C GLY A 223 5.38 24.86 -10.95
N ALA A 224 5.93 25.00 -9.73
CA ALA A 224 6.50 23.86 -9.00
C ALA A 224 5.42 22.86 -8.57
N VAL A 225 4.25 23.35 -8.14
CA VAL A 225 3.09 22.49 -7.82
C VAL A 225 2.62 21.73 -9.08
N GLN A 226 2.53 22.42 -10.22
CA GLN A 226 2.18 21.80 -11.49
C GLN A 226 3.20 20.74 -11.91
N ALA A 227 4.50 21.00 -11.71
CA ALA A 227 5.55 20.03 -12.02
C ALA A 227 5.43 18.75 -11.18
N ILE A 228 5.13 18.86 -9.88
CA ILE A 228 4.93 17.67 -9.04
C ILE A 228 3.63 16.94 -9.38
N ASN A 229 2.55 17.65 -9.68
CA ASN A 229 1.33 17.04 -10.17
C ASN A 229 1.59 16.30 -11.51
N ALA A 230 2.36 16.88 -12.42
CA ALA A 230 2.76 16.27 -13.69
C ALA A 230 3.63 15.01 -13.48
N PHE A 231 4.58 15.08 -12.55
CA PHE A 231 5.36 13.91 -12.13
C PHE A 231 4.44 12.80 -11.61
N SER A 232 3.44 13.16 -10.80
CA SER A 232 2.46 12.21 -10.26
C SER A 232 1.63 11.56 -11.38
N VAL A 233 1.23 12.33 -12.40
CA VAL A 233 0.58 11.79 -13.62
C VAL A 233 1.45 10.75 -14.30
N ALA A 234 2.74 11.06 -14.53
CA ALA A 234 3.66 10.14 -15.19
C ALA A 234 3.81 8.82 -14.41
N VAL A 235 4.02 8.90 -13.09
CA VAL A 235 4.09 7.73 -12.20
C VAL A 235 2.79 6.92 -12.26
N GLY A 236 1.64 7.57 -12.20
CA GLY A 236 0.35 6.90 -12.26
C GLY A 236 0.08 6.20 -13.59
N ILE A 237 0.48 6.80 -14.72
CA ILE A 237 0.37 6.16 -16.05
C ILE A 237 1.25 4.91 -16.09
N ILE A 238 2.50 5.01 -15.65
CA ILE A 238 3.42 3.86 -15.60
C ILE A 238 2.81 2.74 -14.75
N MET A 239 2.31 3.07 -13.56
CA MET A 239 1.67 2.10 -12.68
C MET A 239 0.42 1.47 -13.29
N PHE A 240 -0.42 2.25 -13.96
CA PHE A 240 -1.61 1.75 -14.62
C PHE A 240 -1.24 0.77 -15.75
N VAL A 241 -0.27 1.14 -16.59
CA VAL A 241 0.21 0.30 -17.69
C VAL A 241 0.83 -1.00 -17.18
N LEU A 242 1.67 -0.93 -16.14
CA LEU A 242 2.24 -2.12 -15.51
C LEU A 242 1.13 -3.00 -14.92
N GLY A 243 0.18 -2.38 -14.21
CA GLY A 243 -0.91 -3.09 -13.57
C GLY A 243 -1.85 -3.79 -14.55
N ILE A 244 -2.25 -3.12 -15.64
CA ILE A 244 -3.08 -3.75 -16.66
C ILE A 244 -2.32 -4.84 -17.43
N SER A 245 -1.03 -4.63 -17.69
CA SER A 245 -0.19 -5.64 -18.34
C SER A 245 -0.09 -6.92 -17.50
N MET A 246 0.18 -6.76 -16.21
CA MET A 246 0.20 -7.88 -15.26
C MET A 246 -1.17 -8.54 -15.15
N PHE A 247 -2.26 -7.77 -15.09
CA PHE A 247 -3.61 -8.32 -15.06
C PHE A 247 -3.91 -9.19 -16.30
N ILE A 248 -3.56 -8.72 -17.49
CA ILE A 248 -3.71 -9.47 -18.75
C ILE A 248 -2.88 -10.77 -18.72
N LEU A 249 -1.62 -10.70 -18.27
CA LEU A 249 -0.77 -11.89 -18.14
C LEU A 249 -1.38 -12.92 -17.21
N LEU A 250 -1.99 -12.46 -16.13
CA LEU A 250 -2.58 -13.33 -15.12
C LEU A 250 -3.90 -13.96 -15.61
N LEU A 251 -4.72 -13.22 -16.36
CA LEU A 251 -5.88 -13.80 -17.07
C LEU A 251 -5.45 -14.87 -18.09
N LYS A 252 -4.35 -14.66 -18.82
CA LYS A 252 -3.76 -15.67 -19.71
C LYS A 252 -3.24 -16.89 -18.94
N ALA A 253 -2.66 -16.70 -17.76
CA ALA A 253 -2.21 -17.80 -16.91
C ALA A 253 -3.41 -18.63 -16.39
N LEU A 254 -4.49 -17.97 -15.99
CA LEU A 254 -5.73 -18.62 -15.56
C LEU A 254 -6.37 -19.46 -16.68
N SER A 255 -6.43 -18.94 -17.90
CA SER A 255 -7.00 -19.68 -19.03
C SER A 255 -6.18 -20.94 -19.34
N ARG A 256 -4.84 -20.83 -19.29
CA ARG A 256 -3.93 -21.98 -19.43
C ARG A 256 -4.12 -23.00 -18.30
N ALA A 257 -4.19 -22.55 -17.05
CA ALA A 257 -4.38 -23.43 -15.89
C ALA A 257 -5.70 -24.22 -15.96
N LYS A 258 -6.78 -23.57 -16.40
CA LYS A 258 -8.06 -24.23 -16.67
C LYS A 258 -7.95 -25.27 -17.78
N ALA A 259 -7.24 -24.96 -18.87
CA ALA A 259 -7.07 -25.89 -19.98
C ALA A 259 -6.26 -27.15 -19.58
N THR A 260 -5.25 -27.01 -18.71
CA THR A 260 -4.48 -28.15 -18.18
C THR A 260 -5.24 -28.96 -17.14
N ALA A 261 -6.10 -28.33 -16.32
CA ALA A 261 -6.91 -29.04 -15.33
C ALA A 261 -7.96 -29.98 -15.96
N VAL A 262 -8.38 -29.70 -17.21
CA VAL A 262 -9.40 -30.47 -17.94
C VAL A 262 -8.83 -31.69 -18.68
N LYS A 263 -7.52 -31.77 -18.94
CA LYS A 263 -6.93 -32.96 -19.59
C LYS A 263 -6.78 -34.11 -18.58
N PRO A 264 -7.26 -35.33 -18.89
CA PRO A 264 -6.94 -36.51 -18.09
C PRO A 264 -5.42 -36.70 -18.09
N ALA A 265 -4.86 -37.13 -16.96
CA ALA A 265 -3.54 -37.75 -16.99
C ALA A 265 -3.68 -39.00 -17.87
N GLN A 266 -2.97 -39.03 -18.99
CA GLN A 266 -2.76 -40.25 -19.76
C GLN A 266 -1.73 -41.11 -19.04
#